data_AF-A0A3D1YDR0-F1
#
_entry.id   AF-A0A3D1YDR0-F1
#
_cell.length_a   1.000
_cell.length_b   1.000
_cell.length_c   1.000
_cell.angle_alpha   90.00
_cell.angle_beta   90.00
_cell.angle_gamma   90.00
#
_symmetry.space_group_name_H-M   'P 1'
#
loop_
_entity.id
_entity.type
_entity.pdbx_description
1 polymer ?
#
loop_
_entity_poly.entity_id
_entity_poly.type
_entity_poly.pdbx_seq_one_letter_code
_entity_poly.pdbx_strand_id
1 'polypeptide(L)'
;MLSLENIHKMLLDTLITNKNTPLVVSYFNTWQHLSTYFVIEKKSEEDKFNQFCIETAVALELRILAFLYIEGNQIVYDYNRWEEVVSGDYYRAKGISNFFDPDIYSWIVQLLDIRTLSNICGSISEQIIKKNNINMRKSNWIPYQSVFMVQKITDAENSYKLPIDFSSSILVNEDSDGSKTRAVVSEVGTTGLSCLLDPYDILFFQLNSILVAANAPLSYLYCKLAFLLTIDRELLQYNIWIHVPVYLMPENELTYLNCEKELSIMDTPEFPSNVSENLILMDWILFRMEQYIKAAELRMIKGYDEDVVISVCGAFYDYLIANKPKTPVPAGLNTGEADQIVEVLRFFIDMKCCEHSFLPLDLYKCICASKTVAKLKFDKVI
;
A
#
# COMPACT_ATOMS: atom_id res chain seq x y z
N MET A 1 -22.84 -21.49 8.48
CA MET A 1 -21.53 -20.83 8.49
C MET A 1 -20.76 -21.34 7.28
N LEU A 2 -20.30 -20.47 6.38
CA LEU A 2 -19.67 -20.88 5.11
C LEU A 2 -18.20 -21.27 5.35
N SER A 3 -17.69 -22.24 4.58
CA SER A 3 -16.25 -22.52 4.52
C SER A 3 -15.51 -21.38 3.82
N LEU A 4 -14.21 -21.23 4.08
CA LEU A 4 -13.37 -20.25 3.40
C LEU A 4 -13.43 -20.42 1.87
N GLU A 5 -13.43 -21.65 1.38
CA GLU A 5 -13.60 -21.98 -0.05
C GLU A 5 -14.91 -21.44 -0.62
N ASN A 6 -16.02 -21.58 0.11
CA ASN A 6 -17.31 -21.07 -0.34
C ASN A 6 -17.34 -19.54 -0.34
N ILE A 7 -16.69 -18.90 0.64
CA ILE A 7 -16.57 -17.42 0.70
C ILE A 7 -15.74 -16.92 -0.49
N HIS A 8 -14.62 -17.57 -0.78
CA HIS A 8 -13.76 -17.23 -1.91
C HIS A 8 -14.48 -17.43 -3.24
N LYS A 9 -15.21 -18.53 -3.38
CA LYS A 9 -16.03 -18.78 -4.57
C LYS A 9 -17.08 -17.69 -4.75
N MET A 10 -17.83 -17.35 -3.70
CA MET A 10 -18.81 -16.27 -3.76
C MET A 10 -18.20 -14.93 -4.13
N LEU A 11 -17.04 -14.60 -3.56
CA LEU A 11 -16.30 -13.39 -3.91
C LEU A 11 -15.90 -13.41 -5.38
N LEU A 12 -15.22 -14.46 -5.85
CA LEU A 12 -14.80 -14.60 -7.24
C LEU A 12 -15.97 -14.55 -8.22
N ASP A 13 -17.05 -15.28 -7.95
CA ASP A 13 -18.26 -15.27 -8.77
C ASP A 13 -18.84 -13.84 -8.87
N THR A 14 -18.80 -13.09 -7.77
CA THR A 14 -19.24 -11.68 -7.73
C THR A 14 -18.32 -10.80 -8.59
N LEU A 15 -16.99 -10.92 -8.45
CA LEU A 15 -16.03 -10.14 -9.24
C LEU A 15 -16.15 -10.45 -10.74
N ILE A 16 -16.27 -11.74 -11.09
CA ILE A 16 -16.41 -12.20 -12.48
C ILE A 16 -17.72 -11.75 -13.11
N THR A 17 -18.82 -11.78 -12.37
CA THR A 17 -20.12 -11.29 -12.86
C THR A 17 -20.06 -9.80 -13.21
N ASN A 18 -19.20 -9.03 -12.53
CA ASN A 18 -19.04 -7.59 -12.73
C ASN A 18 -17.91 -7.20 -13.70
N LYS A 19 -17.33 -8.17 -14.42
CA LYS A 19 -16.17 -7.94 -15.32
C LYS A 19 -16.35 -6.85 -16.37
N ASN A 20 -17.59 -6.58 -16.78
CA ASN A 20 -17.92 -5.59 -17.82
C ASN A 20 -18.32 -4.22 -17.24
N THR A 21 -18.31 -4.04 -15.92
CA THR A 21 -18.62 -2.74 -15.33
C THR A 21 -17.46 -1.76 -15.58
N PRO A 22 -17.73 -0.46 -15.87
CA PRO A 22 -16.67 0.50 -16.19
C PRO A 22 -15.58 0.60 -15.11
N LEU A 23 -15.98 0.54 -13.84
CA LEU A 23 -15.08 0.51 -12.69
C LEU A 23 -14.09 -0.67 -12.80
N VAL A 24 -14.61 -1.89 -12.96
CA VAL A 24 -13.77 -3.11 -12.98
C VAL A 24 -12.87 -3.13 -14.20
N VAL A 25 -13.37 -2.72 -15.36
CA VAL A 25 -12.58 -2.62 -16.59
C VAL A 25 -11.41 -1.64 -16.40
N SER A 26 -11.64 -0.49 -15.78
CA SER A 26 -10.59 0.49 -15.54
C SER A 26 -9.47 -0.05 -14.64
N TYR A 27 -9.84 -0.65 -13.49
CA TYR A 27 -8.85 -1.26 -12.58
C TYR A 27 -8.16 -2.47 -13.20
N PHE A 28 -8.88 -3.30 -13.97
CA PHE A 28 -8.28 -4.43 -14.66
C PHE A 28 -7.26 -3.98 -15.70
N ASN A 29 -7.58 -2.98 -16.53
CA ASN A 29 -6.65 -2.44 -17.52
C ASN A 29 -5.39 -1.89 -16.84
N THR A 30 -5.55 -1.10 -15.76
CA THR A 30 -4.40 -0.59 -15.01
C THR A 30 -3.59 -1.73 -14.38
N TRP A 31 -4.23 -2.75 -13.80
CA TRP A 31 -3.55 -3.94 -13.30
C TRP A 31 -2.82 -4.71 -14.40
N GLN A 32 -3.41 -4.82 -15.60
CA GLN A 32 -2.77 -5.47 -16.74
C GLN A 32 -1.56 -4.67 -17.21
N HIS A 33 -1.65 -3.35 -17.30
CA HIS A 33 -0.52 -2.51 -17.69
C HIS A 33 0.65 -2.68 -16.73
N LEU A 34 0.36 -2.67 -15.41
CA LEU A 34 1.35 -3.01 -14.40
C LEU A 34 1.87 -4.43 -14.64
N SER A 35 1.02 -5.44 -14.55
CA SER A 35 1.42 -6.85 -14.59
C SER A 35 2.16 -7.25 -15.87
N THR A 36 1.80 -6.69 -17.02
CA THR A 36 2.49 -6.93 -18.31
C THR A 36 3.91 -6.37 -18.31
N TYR A 37 4.15 -5.27 -17.58
CA TYR A 37 5.48 -4.70 -17.36
C TYR A 37 6.35 -5.60 -16.46
N PHE A 38 5.70 -6.33 -15.56
CA PHE A 38 6.36 -7.02 -14.46
C PHE A 38 6.55 -8.52 -14.68
N VAL A 39 5.52 -9.28 -15.09
CA VAL A 39 5.59 -10.71 -15.43
C VAL A 39 4.31 -11.10 -16.19
N ILE A 40 4.30 -11.19 -17.52
CA ILE A 40 3.25 -11.97 -18.23
C ILE A 40 3.82 -12.79 -19.40
N GLU A 41 3.92 -14.10 -19.17
CA GLU A 41 3.87 -15.13 -20.23
C GLU A 41 2.58 -15.00 -21.04
N LYS A 42 2.57 -15.43 -22.32
CA LYS A 42 1.40 -15.36 -23.21
C LYS A 42 0.16 -16.12 -22.64
N LYS A 43 -0.63 -15.45 -21.80
CA LYS A 43 -1.92 -15.92 -21.26
C LYS A 43 -3.09 -15.31 -22.03
N SER A 44 -4.23 -16.00 -22.03
CA SER A 44 -5.48 -15.43 -22.57
C SER A 44 -5.98 -14.27 -21.71
N GLU A 45 -6.80 -13.37 -22.28
CA GLU A 45 -7.43 -12.28 -21.52
C GLU A 45 -8.30 -12.79 -20.37
N GLU A 46 -8.97 -13.93 -20.57
CA GLU A 46 -9.78 -14.58 -19.53
C GLU A 46 -8.91 -15.07 -18.36
N ASP A 47 -7.76 -15.68 -18.64
CA ASP A 47 -6.82 -16.13 -17.60
C ASP A 47 -6.25 -14.95 -16.82
N LYS A 48 -5.93 -13.84 -17.51
CA LYS A 48 -5.47 -12.60 -16.86
C LYS A 48 -6.54 -12.02 -15.94
N PHE A 49 -7.78 -11.98 -16.39
CA PHE A 49 -8.89 -11.47 -15.60
C PHE A 49 -9.17 -12.34 -14.36
N ASN A 50 -9.11 -13.66 -14.53
CA ASN A 50 -9.23 -14.59 -13.41
C ASN A 50 -8.09 -14.39 -12.39
N GLN A 51 -6.86 -14.20 -12.86
CA GLN A 51 -5.72 -13.88 -12.00
C GLN A 51 -5.97 -12.58 -11.23
N PHE A 52 -6.40 -11.50 -11.89
CA PHE A 52 -6.73 -10.23 -11.25
C PHE A 52 -7.79 -10.37 -10.14
N CYS A 53 -8.81 -11.19 -10.36
CA CYS A 53 -9.84 -11.45 -9.34
C CYS A 53 -9.29 -12.24 -8.15
N ILE A 54 -8.44 -13.23 -8.40
CA ILE A 54 -7.75 -14.00 -7.35
C ILE A 54 -6.85 -13.09 -6.53
N GLU A 55 -6.04 -12.25 -7.18
CA GLU A 55 -5.15 -11.31 -6.51
C GLU A 55 -5.94 -10.27 -5.69
N THR A 56 -7.08 -9.80 -6.19
CA THR A 56 -8.00 -8.93 -5.44
C THR A 56 -8.51 -9.61 -4.16
N ALA A 57 -8.88 -10.89 -4.25
CA ALA A 57 -9.32 -11.66 -3.08
C ALA A 57 -8.19 -11.85 -2.07
N VAL A 58 -6.98 -12.19 -2.53
CA VAL A 58 -5.81 -12.33 -1.65
C VAL A 58 -5.45 -10.99 -1.00
N ALA A 59 -5.48 -9.89 -1.76
CA ALA A 59 -5.24 -8.54 -1.25
C ALA A 59 -6.23 -8.17 -0.14
N LEU A 60 -7.50 -8.57 -0.26
CA LEU A 60 -8.50 -8.40 0.80
C LEU A 60 -8.13 -9.20 2.06
N GLU A 61 -7.73 -10.47 1.90
CA GLU A 61 -7.29 -11.31 3.02
C GLU A 61 -6.06 -10.73 3.74
N LEU A 62 -5.07 -10.21 3.01
CA LEU A 62 -3.87 -9.59 3.59
C LEU A 62 -4.22 -8.38 4.46
N ARG A 63 -5.18 -7.56 4.02
CA ARG A 63 -5.71 -6.45 4.83
C ARG A 63 -6.41 -7.00 6.07
N ILE A 64 -7.33 -7.94 5.94
CA ILE A 64 -8.03 -8.49 7.12
C ILE A 64 -7.03 -9.09 8.12
N LEU A 65 -5.99 -9.76 7.63
CA LEU A 65 -4.93 -10.31 8.46
C LEU A 65 -4.13 -9.22 9.20
N ALA A 66 -3.74 -8.14 8.52
CA ALA A 66 -3.08 -6.99 9.14
C ALA A 66 -3.98 -6.36 10.23
N PHE A 67 -5.26 -6.17 9.94
CA PHE A 67 -6.24 -5.68 10.91
C PHE A 67 -6.29 -6.57 12.17
N LEU A 68 -6.41 -7.89 11.99
CA LEU A 68 -6.46 -8.85 13.08
C LEU A 68 -5.17 -8.88 13.90
N TYR A 69 -4.00 -8.70 13.27
CA TYR A 69 -2.73 -8.59 13.98
C TYR A 69 -2.73 -7.37 14.93
N ILE A 70 -3.18 -6.21 14.44
CA ILE A 70 -3.23 -4.97 15.23
C ILE A 70 -4.29 -5.05 16.35
N GLU A 71 -5.49 -5.52 16.04
CA GLU A 71 -6.60 -5.63 17.00
C GLU A 71 -6.53 -6.88 17.88
N GLY A 72 -5.57 -7.80 17.63
CA GLY A 72 -5.31 -8.95 18.49
C GLY A 72 -6.32 -10.06 18.36
N ASN A 73 -6.71 -10.38 17.13
CA ASN A 73 -7.69 -11.40 16.80
C ASN A 73 -9.10 -11.12 17.34
N GLN A 74 -9.44 -9.85 17.59
CA GLN A 74 -10.81 -9.45 17.89
C GLN A 74 -11.60 -9.28 16.59
N ILE A 75 -12.74 -9.97 16.49
CA ILE A 75 -13.68 -9.77 15.39
C ILE A 75 -14.45 -8.49 15.65
N VAL A 76 -14.47 -7.61 14.66
CA VAL A 76 -15.29 -6.41 14.69
C VAL A 76 -16.42 -6.56 13.67
N TYR A 77 -17.66 -6.46 14.15
CA TYR A 77 -18.87 -6.48 13.32
C TYR A 77 -19.40 -5.05 13.12
N ASP A 78 -18.49 -4.10 12.91
CA ASP A 78 -18.84 -2.72 12.55
C ASP A 78 -18.70 -2.56 11.03
N TYR A 79 -19.81 -2.22 10.38
CA TYR A 79 -19.91 -2.06 8.94
C TYR A 79 -18.92 -1.02 8.40
N ASN A 80 -18.78 0.12 9.09
CA ASN A 80 -17.89 1.20 8.66
C ASN A 80 -16.42 0.80 8.84
N ARG A 81 -16.14 -0.06 9.82
CA ARG A 81 -14.77 -0.48 10.12
C ARG A 81 -14.14 -1.30 9.01
N TRP A 82 -14.92 -2.17 8.35
CA TRP A 82 -14.39 -2.97 7.25
C TRP A 82 -14.09 -2.12 6.01
N GLU A 83 -14.90 -1.08 5.75
CA GLU A 83 -14.60 -0.10 4.70
C GLU A 83 -13.26 0.61 4.97
N GLU A 84 -13.03 1.06 6.20
CA GLU A 84 -11.75 1.68 6.62
C GLU A 84 -10.57 0.71 6.48
N VAL A 85 -10.77 -0.58 6.79
CA VAL A 85 -9.72 -1.61 6.69
C VAL A 85 -9.35 -1.89 5.23
N VAL A 86 -10.33 -1.96 4.33
CA VAL A 86 -10.09 -2.30 2.93
C VAL A 86 -9.57 -1.09 2.14
N SER A 87 -10.02 0.11 2.47
CA SER A 87 -9.52 1.38 1.90
C SER A 87 -8.15 1.80 2.44
N GLY A 88 -7.71 1.26 3.58
CA GLY A 88 -6.46 1.63 4.23
C GLY A 88 -6.58 2.72 5.28
N ASP A 89 -7.72 3.42 5.34
CA ASP A 89 -8.00 4.49 6.31
C ASP A 89 -7.77 4.05 7.77
N TYR A 90 -8.09 2.79 8.08
CA TYR A 90 -7.85 2.21 9.40
C TYR A 90 -6.36 2.22 9.81
N TYR A 91 -5.45 1.78 8.93
CA TYR A 91 -4.02 1.68 9.26
C TYR A 91 -3.39 3.05 9.39
N ARG A 92 -3.80 3.97 8.53
CA ARG A 92 -3.40 5.38 8.61
C ARG A 92 -3.83 6.01 9.93
N ALA A 93 -5.05 5.73 10.40
CA ALA A 93 -5.52 6.21 11.70
C ALA A 93 -4.71 5.64 12.88
N LYS A 94 -4.03 4.49 12.70
CA LYS A 94 -3.08 3.91 13.66
C LYS A 94 -1.66 4.48 13.53
N GLY A 95 -1.43 5.45 12.64
CA GLY A 95 -0.12 6.05 12.39
C GLY A 95 0.78 5.23 11.48
N ILE A 96 0.27 4.20 10.80
CA ILE A 96 1.06 3.39 9.86
C ILE A 96 0.90 3.99 8.47
N SER A 97 1.95 4.61 7.97
CA SER A 97 2.00 5.34 6.71
C SER A 97 2.58 4.49 5.58
N ASN A 98 2.23 4.82 4.34
CA ASN A 98 2.50 4.01 3.15
C ASN A 98 2.03 2.54 3.28
N PHE A 99 0.92 2.29 3.99
CA PHE A 99 0.47 0.95 4.33
C PHE A 99 -0.97 0.71 3.90
N PHE A 100 -1.16 -0.15 2.89
CA PHE A 100 -2.45 -0.48 2.29
C PHE A 100 -3.33 0.73 1.93
N ASP A 101 -2.70 1.85 1.57
CA ASP A 101 -3.39 2.98 0.91
C ASP A 101 -4.19 2.49 -0.30
N PRO A 102 -5.21 3.24 -0.76
CA PRO A 102 -6.03 2.84 -1.90
C PRO A 102 -5.18 2.48 -3.11
N ASP A 103 -5.15 1.18 -3.41
CA ASP A 103 -4.31 0.59 -4.45
C ASP A 103 -5.17 -0.06 -5.55
N ILE A 104 -4.52 -0.82 -6.44
CA ILE A 104 -5.16 -1.45 -7.59
C ILE A 104 -6.20 -2.53 -7.22
N TYR A 105 -6.27 -2.95 -5.95
CA TYR A 105 -7.23 -3.94 -5.44
C TYR A 105 -8.30 -3.31 -4.53
N SER A 106 -8.17 -2.03 -4.15
CA SER A 106 -9.12 -1.36 -3.26
C SER A 106 -10.47 -1.04 -3.92
N TRP A 107 -10.62 -1.25 -5.23
CA TRP A 107 -11.86 -1.04 -5.98
C TRP A 107 -13.06 -1.83 -5.46
N ILE A 108 -12.81 -2.95 -4.77
CA ILE A 108 -13.87 -3.78 -4.18
C ILE A 108 -14.77 -3.01 -3.22
N VAL A 109 -14.25 -1.96 -2.57
CA VAL A 109 -15.01 -1.07 -1.68
C VAL A 109 -16.09 -0.30 -2.43
N GLN A 110 -15.81 0.08 -3.68
CA GLN A 110 -16.77 0.81 -4.52
C GLN A 110 -17.75 -0.13 -5.22
N LEU A 111 -17.36 -1.40 -5.43
CA LEU A 111 -18.23 -2.40 -6.06
C LEU A 111 -19.29 -2.94 -5.09
N LEU A 112 -18.88 -3.29 -3.86
CA LEU A 112 -19.74 -3.98 -2.91
C LEU A 112 -20.45 -3.00 -1.99
N ASP A 113 -21.74 -3.22 -1.74
CA ASP A 113 -22.42 -2.49 -0.67
C ASP A 113 -21.82 -2.83 0.70
N ILE A 114 -21.92 -1.89 1.64
CA ILE A 114 -21.26 -1.98 2.95
C ILE A 114 -21.66 -3.24 3.75
N ARG A 115 -22.88 -3.75 3.55
CA ARG A 115 -23.34 -4.97 4.24
C ARG A 115 -22.69 -6.19 3.62
N THR A 116 -22.65 -6.28 2.30
CA THR A 116 -21.98 -7.37 1.58
C THR A 116 -20.50 -7.40 1.90
N LEU A 117 -19.82 -6.24 1.86
CA LEU A 117 -18.41 -6.12 2.23
C LEU A 117 -18.17 -6.60 3.66
N SER A 118 -18.95 -6.11 4.63
CA SER A 118 -18.81 -6.51 6.03
C SER A 118 -19.09 -7.99 6.27
N ASN A 119 -20.06 -8.59 5.57
CA ASN A 119 -20.36 -10.01 5.70
C ASN A 119 -19.20 -10.86 5.18
N ILE A 120 -18.62 -10.49 4.03
CA ILE A 120 -17.45 -11.18 3.45
C ILE A 120 -16.25 -11.03 4.39
N CYS A 121 -15.91 -9.80 4.79
CA CYS A 121 -14.76 -9.54 5.64
C CYS A 121 -14.89 -10.19 7.03
N GLY A 122 -16.07 -10.10 7.64
CA GLY A 122 -16.39 -10.77 8.91
C GLY A 122 -16.22 -12.28 8.78
N SER A 123 -16.75 -12.88 7.72
CA SER A 123 -16.64 -14.33 7.49
C SER A 123 -15.19 -14.77 7.25
N ILE A 124 -14.40 -14.01 6.47
CA ILE A 124 -12.96 -14.27 6.28
C ILE A 124 -12.23 -14.17 7.62
N SER A 125 -12.50 -13.13 8.41
CA SER A 125 -11.86 -12.91 9.71
C SER A 125 -12.11 -14.06 10.68
N GLU A 126 -13.34 -14.57 10.75
CA GLU A 126 -13.69 -15.73 11.57
C GLU A 126 -12.91 -16.98 11.14
N GLN A 127 -12.77 -17.19 9.83
CA GLN A 127 -12.01 -18.33 9.30
C GLN A 127 -10.51 -18.18 9.56
N ILE A 128 -9.96 -16.96 9.45
CA ILE A 128 -8.56 -16.66 9.82
C ILE A 128 -8.32 -17.01 11.28
N ILE A 129 -9.17 -16.52 12.20
CA ILE A 129 -9.02 -16.77 13.64
C ILE A 129 -9.14 -18.26 13.95
N LYS A 130 -10.12 -18.95 13.36
CA LYS A 130 -10.32 -20.40 13.59
C LYS A 130 -9.15 -21.24 13.09
N LYS A 131 -8.62 -20.92 11.90
CA LYS A 131 -7.45 -21.62 11.35
C LYS A 131 -6.18 -21.32 12.17
N ASN A 132 -6.00 -20.08 12.60
CA ASN A 132 -4.82 -19.62 13.31
C ASN A 132 -4.96 -19.73 14.85
N ASN A 133 -5.60 -20.78 15.35
CA ASN A 133 -6.01 -20.97 16.75
C ASN A 133 -4.87 -20.95 17.81
N ILE A 134 -3.64 -20.56 17.47
CA ILE A 134 -2.44 -20.61 18.32
C ILE A 134 -1.49 -19.46 17.94
N ASN A 135 -1.32 -18.49 18.87
CA ASN A 135 -0.19 -17.55 18.98
C ASN A 135 0.33 -16.88 17.69
N MET A 136 -0.23 -15.72 17.33
CA MET A 136 0.56 -14.66 16.65
C MET A 136 1.52 -13.99 17.66
N ARG A 137 2.38 -14.77 18.33
CA ARG A 137 3.50 -14.24 19.12
C ARG A 137 4.77 -14.29 18.28
N LYS A 138 5.58 -13.23 18.40
CA LYS A 138 6.83 -12.84 17.70
C LYS A 138 7.73 -13.91 17.04
N SER A 139 7.64 -15.18 17.41
CA SER A 139 8.63 -16.20 17.03
C SER A 139 8.09 -17.41 16.26
N ASN A 140 6.77 -17.56 16.08
CA ASN A 140 6.16 -18.72 15.40
C ASN A 140 4.97 -18.28 14.54
N TRP A 141 5.15 -17.27 13.68
CA TRP A 141 4.13 -16.98 12.68
C TRP A 141 4.16 -18.07 11.61
N ILE A 142 3.33 -19.11 11.80
CA ILE A 142 2.98 -20.00 10.70
C ILE A 142 2.11 -19.16 9.76
N PRO A 143 2.50 -19.03 8.49
CA PRO A 143 1.74 -18.22 7.55
C PRO A 143 0.29 -18.67 7.52
N TYR A 144 -0.63 -17.71 7.61
CA TYR A 144 -2.02 -17.99 7.32
C TYR A 144 -2.11 -18.67 5.96
N GLN A 145 -2.54 -19.94 5.95
CA GLN A 145 -2.75 -20.71 4.74
C GLN A 145 -4.14 -20.36 4.19
N SER A 146 -4.21 -19.25 3.44
CA SER A 146 -5.30 -19.05 2.48
C SER A 146 -5.39 -20.29 1.59
N VAL A 147 -6.59 -20.64 1.13
CA VAL A 147 -6.74 -21.74 0.15
C VAL A 147 -5.99 -21.43 -1.16
N PHE A 148 -5.70 -20.15 -1.44
CA PHE A 148 -4.84 -19.72 -2.55
C PHE A 148 -3.34 -19.63 -2.19
N MET A 149 -2.97 -19.72 -0.90
CA MET A 149 -1.60 -19.55 -0.38
C MET A 149 -0.92 -20.88 0.00
N VAL A 150 -1.46 -22.03 -0.42
CA VAL A 150 -1.07 -23.37 0.08
C VAL A 150 0.39 -23.78 -0.16
N GLN A 151 1.24 -23.00 -0.83
CA GLN A 151 2.55 -23.55 -1.23
C GLN A 151 3.79 -22.65 -1.23
N LYS A 152 3.74 -21.39 -0.77
CA LYS A 152 4.93 -20.52 -0.92
C LYS A 152 5.50 -19.91 0.36
N ILE A 153 4.67 -19.66 1.36
CA ILE A 153 5.09 -18.82 2.49
C ILE A 153 5.85 -19.60 3.59
N THR A 154 5.85 -20.94 3.55
CA THR A 154 6.47 -21.81 4.57
C THR A 154 7.96 -22.09 4.37
N ASP A 155 8.56 -21.77 3.22
CA ASP A 155 9.93 -22.21 2.91
C ASP A 155 11.02 -21.15 3.16
N ALA A 156 10.65 -19.93 3.57
CA ALA A 156 11.60 -18.81 3.71
C ALA A 156 12.32 -18.73 5.06
N GLU A 157 11.98 -19.57 6.06
CA GLU A 157 12.66 -19.53 7.37
C GLU A 157 14.11 -20.07 7.33
N ASN A 158 14.58 -20.65 6.21
CA ASN A 158 15.85 -21.38 6.18
C ASN A 158 16.91 -20.93 5.15
N SER A 159 16.75 -19.83 4.42
CA SER A 159 17.66 -19.54 3.28
C SER A 159 18.47 -18.24 3.31
N TYR A 160 18.17 -17.25 4.16
CA TYR A 160 18.92 -15.98 4.16
C TYR A 160 19.43 -15.59 5.56
N LYS A 161 20.49 -16.25 6.03
CA LYS A 161 21.35 -15.68 7.08
C LYS A 161 22.32 -14.71 6.43
N LEU A 162 21.85 -13.51 6.14
CA LEU A 162 22.72 -12.44 5.68
C LEU A 162 23.22 -11.70 6.93
N PRO A 163 24.54 -11.65 7.21
CA PRO A 163 25.02 -10.68 8.18
C PRO A 163 24.65 -9.29 7.64
N ILE A 164 23.73 -8.62 8.34
CA ILE A 164 23.31 -7.26 8.04
C ILE A 164 24.07 -6.35 9.00
N ASP A 165 24.85 -5.44 8.44
CA ASP A 165 25.40 -4.32 9.20
C ASP A 165 24.27 -3.28 9.37
N PHE A 166 23.84 -3.03 10.60
CA PHE A 166 22.71 -2.14 10.88
C PHE A 166 23.01 -0.66 10.67
N SER A 167 24.26 -0.31 10.33
CA SER A 167 24.61 1.02 9.84
C SER A 167 24.43 1.18 8.32
N SER A 168 24.18 0.07 7.62
CA SER A 168 24.11 0.02 6.16
C SER A 168 22.70 0.29 5.62
N SER A 169 22.60 1.04 4.52
CA SER A 169 21.37 1.18 3.76
C SER A 169 21.14 -0.04 2.86
N ILE A 170 19.93 -0.60 2.90
CA ILE A 170 19.60 -1.86 2.23
C ILE A 170 18.45 -1.64 1.24
N LEU A 171 18.65 -2.06 0.00
CA LEU A 171 17.59 -2.23 -0.98
C LEU A 171 17.23 -3.71 -1.09
N VAL A 172 15.96 -4.05 -0.91
CA VAL A 172 15.43 -5.39 -1.18
C VAL A 172 14.64 -5.33 -2.49
N ASN A 173 15.07 -6.12 -3.47
CA ASN A 173 14.32 -6.31 -4.72
C ASN A 173 13.44 -7.56 -4.58
N GLU A 174 12.18 -7.35 -4.21
CA GLU A 174 11.23 -8.44 -4.01
C GLU A 174 10.51 -8.78 -5.31
N ASP A 175 10.67 -10.04 -5.72
CA ASP A 175 10.11 -10.58 -6.95
C ASP A 175 8.96 -11.57 -6.73
N SER A 176 8.61 -11.84 -5.47
CA SER A 176 7.84 -13.02 -5.13
C SER A 176 6.77 -12.75 -4.06
N ASP A 177 6.79 -13.49 -2.96
CA ASP A 177 5.78 -13.54 -1.91
C ASP A 177 6.16 -12.73 -0.66
N GLY A 178 7.10 -11.79 -0.81
CA GLY A 178 7.64 -11.01 0.31
C GLY A 178 8.65 -11.78 1.16
N SER A 179 9.16 -12.93 0.69
CA SER A 179 10.09 -13.78 1.44
C SER A 179 11.44 -13.11 1.70
N LYS A 180 12.02 -12.42 0.72
CA LYS A 180 13.28 -11.67 0.90
C LYS A 180 13.06 -10.54 1.91
N THR A 181 11.97 -9.80 1.73
CA THR A 181 11.57 -8.72 2.65
C THR A 181 11.42 -9.24 4.07
N ARG A 182 10.70 -10.34 4.27
CA ARG A 182 10.53 -10.94 5.60
C ARG A 182 11.85 -11.36 6.22
N ALA A 183 12.74 -11.99 5.45
CA ALA A 183 14.04 -12.40 5.97
C ALA A 183 14.85 -11.21 6.47
N VAL A 184 14.92 -10.13 5.67
CA VAL A 184 15.65 -8.91 6.01
C VAL A 184 15.06 -8.20 7.22
N VAL A 185 13.74 -7.99 7.23
CA VAL A 185 13.06 -7.27 8.30
C VAL A 185 13.09 -8.08 9.60
N SER A 186 12.92 -9.41 9.57
CA SER A 186 13.05 -10.27 10.77
C SER A 186 14.46 -10.27 11.36
N GLU A 187 15.51 -10.28 10.54
CA GLU A 187 16.90 -10.18 11.03
C GLU A 187 17.11 -8.85 11.76
N VAL A 188 16.57 -7.75 11.23
CA VAL A 188 16.57 -6.44 11.91
C VAL A 188 15.80 -6.48 13.22
N GLY A 189 14.57 -7.01 13.20
CA GLY A 189 13.71 -7.07 14.39
C GLY A 189 14.30 -7.91 15.53
N THR A 190 14.96 -9.03 15.21
CA THR A 190 15.59 -9.90 16.22
C THR A 190 16.86 -9.29 16.82
N THR A 191 17.60 -8.50 16.04
CA THR A 191 18.89 -7.94 16.48
C THR A 191 18.75 -6.61 17.21
N GLY A 192 17.82 -5.75 16.80
CA GLY A 192 17.54 -4.46 17.47
C GLY A 192 17.07 -4.60 18.93
N LEU A 193 16.43 -5.72 19.28
CA LEU A 193 15.99 -6.05 20.64
C LEU A 193 17.14 -6.48 21.58
N SER A 194 18.38 -6.65 21.07
CA SER A 194 19.53 -7.13 21.84
C SER A 194 20.45 -6.00 22.36
N CYS A 195 20.15 -4.73 22.05
CA CYS A 195 20.98 -3.58 22.38
C CYS A 195 20.56 -2.87 23.69
N LEU A 196 21.50 -2.22 24.38
CA LEU A 196 21.35 -1.57 25.69
C LEU A 196 20.65 -0.19 25.70
N LEU A 197 20.22 0.33 24.53
CA LEU A 197 19.43 1.58 24.42
C LEU A 197 17.94 1.25 24.35
N ASP A 198 17.06 2.26 24.32
CA ASP A 198 15.62 2.03 24.12
C ASP A 198 15.43 1.19 22.84
N PRO A 199 14.96 -0.06 22.96
CA PRO A 199 14.91 -1.00 21.85
C PRO A 199 14.01 -0.51 20.70
N TYR A 200 13.14 0.46 20.97
CA TYR A 200 12.22 1.01 19.99
C TYR A 200 12.84 2.06 19.08
N ASP A 201 13.67 2.97 19.61
CA ASP A 201 14.39 3.97 18.81
C ASP A 201 15.36 3.30 17.82
N ILE A 202 16.03 2.22 18.26
CA ILE A 202 16.89 1.41 17.41
C ILE A 202 16.09 0.71 16.32
N LEU A 203 14.97 0.07 16.69
CA LEU A 203 14.11 -0.61 15.71
C LEU A 203 13.62 0.36 14.63
N PHE A 204 13.15 1.55 15.01
CA PHE A 204 12.72 2.56 14.04
C PHE A 204 13.85 3.04 13.13
N PHE A 205 15.03 3.30 13.70
CA PHE A 205 16.20 3.69 12.92
C PHE A 205 16.59 2.61 11.90
N GLN A 206 16.59 1.35 12.32
CA GLN A 206 16.97 0.22 11.46
C GLN A 206 15.90 -0.12 10.41
N LEU A 207 14.61 -0.01 10.73
CA LEU A 207 13.55 -0.20 9.73
C LEU A 207 13.60 0.89 8.65
N ASN A 208 13.98 2.12 9.02
CA ASN A 208 14.17 3.21 8.07
C ASN A 208 15.41 3.07 7.18
N SER A 209 16.34 2.14 7.47
CA SER A 209 17.49 1.85 6.60
C SER A 209 17.18 0.84 5.50
N ILE A 210 16.01 0.20 5.56
CA ILE A 210 15.54 -0.75 4.55
C ILE A 210 14.60 -0.03 3.58
N LEU A 211 14.79 -0.25 2.28
CA LEU A 211 13.84 0.11 1.25
C LEU A 211 13.51 -1.15 0.44
N VAL A 212 12.24 -1.32 0.08
CA VAL A 212 11.78 -2.46 -0.71
C VAL A 212 11.19 -2.01 -2.04
N ALA A 213 11.79 -2.51 -3.11
CA ALA A 213 11.30 -2.43 -4.48
C ALA A 213 10.57 -3.74 -4.79
N ALA A 214 9.24 -3.72 -4.82
CA ALA A 214 8.43 -4.87 -5.18
C ALA A 214 8.15 -4.84 -6.69
N ASN A 215 8.40 -5.95 -7.38
CA ASN A 215 8.20 -6.03 -8.83
C ASN A 215 6.77 -6.43 -9.23
N ALA A 216 5.81 -6.56 -8.33
CA ALA A 216 4.46 -7.01 -8.71
C ALA A 216 3.43 -6.43 -7.75
N PRO A 217 2.22 -6.08 -8.22
CA PRO A 217 1.22 -5.45 -7.36
C PRO A 217 0.82 -6.31 -6.15
N LEU A 218 0.80 -7.65 -6.28
CA LEU A 218 0.53 -8.50 -5.12
C LEU A 218 1.77 -8.67 -4.20
N SER A 219 2.97 -8.81 -4.77
CA SER A 219 4.24 -8.83 -4.02
C SER A 219 4.39 -7.60 -3.12
N TYR A 220 4.02 -6.44 -3.65
CA TYR A 220 3.96 -5.16 -2.95
C TYR A 220 3.15 -5.23 -1.66
N LEU A 221 1.98 -5.89 -1.67
CA LEU A 221 1.15 -6.06 -0.48
C LEU A 221 1.72 -7.05 0.52
N TYR A 222 2.34 -8.14 0.04
CA TYR A 222 3.04 -9.08 0.91
C TYR A 222 4.20 -8.42 1.65
N CYS A 223 5.00 -7.60 0.96
CA CYS A 223 6.09 -6.84 1.54
C CYS A 223 5.61 -5.90 2.64
N LYS A 224 4.53 -5.14 2.38
CA LYS A 224 3.92 -4.28 3.41
C LYS A 224 3.54 -5.10 4.63
N LEU A 225 2.81 -6.20 4.46
CA LEU A 225 2.42 -7.06 5.57
C LEU A 225 3.64 -7.60 6.33
N ALA A 226 4.72 -7.99 5.63
CA ALA A 226 5.94 -8.46 6.27
C ALA A 226 6.55 -7.40 7.22
N PHE A 227 6.58 -6.13 6.82
CA PHE A 227 6.99 -5.03 7.71
C PHE A 227 6.13 -4.93 8.97
N LEU A 228 4.80 -4.95 8.80
CA LEU A 228 3.88 -4.84 9.92
C LEU A 228 4.09 -5.96 10.95
N LEU A 229 4.27 -7.19 10.47
CA LEU A 229 4.43 -8.36 11.33
C LEU A 229 5.74 -8.39 12.11
N THR A 230 6.75 -7.62 11.70
CA THR A 230 7.99 -7.44 12.47
C THR A 230 7.86 -6.39 13.57
N ILE A 231 6.96 -5.42 13.40
CA ILE A 231 6.72 -4.39 14.40
C ILE A 231 5.93 -5.00 15.56
N ASP A 232 6.39 -4.77 16.79
CA ASP A 232 5.68 -5.22 17.98
C ASP A 232 4.28 -4.59 18.04
N ARG A 233 3.26 -5.42 18.26
CA ARG A 233 1.88 -4.96 18.41
C ARG A 233 1.73 -3.93 19.53
N GLU A 234 2.53 -4.03 20.59
CA GLU A 234 2.49 -3.05 21.69
C GLU A 234 2.93 -1.65 21.22
N LEU A 235 3.86 -1.55 20.26
CA LEU A 235 4.28 -0.28 19.68
C LEU A 235 3.15 0.43 18.94
N LEU A 236 2.30 -0.35 18.27
CA LEU A 236 1.16 0.16 17.52
C LEU A 236 0.09 0.78 18.43
N GLN A 237 0.14 0.55 19.75
CA GLN A 237 -0.77 1.19 20.71
C GLN A 237 -0.33 2.60 21.09
N TYR A 238 0.94 2.95 20.87
CA TYR A 238 1.47 4.28 21.21
C TYR A 238 1.20 5.35 20.13
N ASN A 239 0.48 5.00 19.06
CA ASN A 239 0.16 5.90 17.93
C ASN A 239 1.41 6.64 17.37
N ILE A 240 2.53 5.94 17.33
CA ILE A 240 3.76 6.44 16.73
C ILE A 240 3.60 6.39 15.21
N TRP A 241 4.08 7.41 14.51
CA TRP A 241 4.07 7.40 13.05
C TRP A 241 5.14 6.43 12.53
N ILE A 242 4.71 5.38 11.83
CA ILE A 242 5.57 4.35 11.26
C ILE A 242 5.45 4.40 9.74
N HIS A 243 6.54 4.69 9.05
CA HIS A 243 6.57 4.64 7.60
C HIS A 243 6.95 3.23 7.12
N VAL A 244 6.20 2.67 6.17
CA VAL A 244 6.51 1.37 5.55
C VAL A 244 7.16 1.61 4.19
N PRO A 245 8.50 1.50 4.04
CA PRO A 245 9.24 1.93 2.85
C PRO A 245 9.20 0.88 1.72
N VAL A 246 7.99 0.46 1.35
CA VAL A 246 7.73 -0.49 0.27
C VAL A 246 7.12 0.26 -0.90
N TYR A 247 7.65 0.04 -2.11
CA TYR A 247 7.21 0.69 -3.34
C TYR A 247 7.13 -0.31 -4.49
N LEU A 248 6.12 -0.16 -5.35
CA LEU A 248 6.02 -0.93 -6.58
C LEU A 248 7.03 -0.38 -7.61
N MET A 249 7.99 -1.19 -8.02
CA MET A 249 9.09 -0.79 -8.91
C MET A 249 9.51 -1.94 -9.83
N PRO A 250 9.65 -1.74 -11.14
CA PRO A 250 9.99 -2.81 -12.07
C PRO A 250 11.40 -3.38 -11.98
N GLU A 251 11.49 -4.69 -12.27
CA GLU A 251 12.75 -5.45 -12.31
C GLU A 251 13.82 -4.81 -13.22
N ASN A 252 13.41 -4.31 -14.40
CA ASN A 252 14.33 -3.74 -15.39
C ASN A 252 14.66 -2.25 -15.16
N GLU A 253 14.11 -1.62 -14.12
CA GLU A 253 14.21 -0.18 -13.88
C GLU A 253 15.29 0.27 -12.89
N LEU A 254 16.19 -0.63 -12.51
CA LEU A 254 17.50 -0.20 -12.00
C LEU A 254 18.37 0.48 -13.11
N THR A 255 17.87 0.55 -14.34
CA THR A 255 18.35 1.42 -15.43
C THR A 255 17.25 2.37 -15.91
N TYR A 256 17.31 3.61 -15.42
CA TYR A 256 16.30 4.68 -15.49
C TYR A 256 15.81 5.19 -16.86
N LEU A 257 16.43 4.83 -17.97
CA LEU A 257 16.25 5.58 -19.23
C LEU A 257 14.97 5.25 -20.02
N ASN A 258 14.26 4.16 -19.68
CA ASN A 258 13.04 3.76 -20.41
C ASN A 258 11.74 4.00 -19.62
N CYS A 259 11.83 4.21 -18.31
CA CYS A 259 10.71 4.55 -17.43
C CYS A 259 10.05 5.89 -17.86
N GLU A 260 10.88 6.88 -18.22
CA GLU A 260 10.41 8.19 -18.72
C GLU A 260 9.57 8.08 -20.01
N LYS A 261 9.75 7.05 -20.83
CA LYS A 261 9.01 6.92 -22.10
C LYS A 261 7.65 6.23 -21.94
N GLU A 262 7.50 5.29 -21.02
CA GLU A 262 6.27 4.52 -20.86
C GLU A 262 5.41 4.95 -19.68
N LEU A 263 5.99 5.55 -18.62
CA LEU A 263 5.20 6.30 -17.63
C LEU A 263 4.82 7.72 -18.11
N SER A 264 5.37 8.17 -19.25
CA SER A 264 4.81 9.32 -20.01
C SER A 264 3.41 9.07 -20.57
N ILE A 265 2.84 7.86 -20.38
CA ILE A 265 1.43 7.59 -20.68
C ILE A 265 0.49 8.49 -19.86
N MET A 266 0.95 9.05 -18.73
CA MET A 266 0.23 10.11 -18.05
C MET A 266 1.16 11.30 -17.88
N ASP A 267 0.86 12.42 -18.56
CA ASP A 267 1.48 13.75 -18.36
C ASP A 267 1.19 14.26 -16.92
N THR A 268 1.64 13.50 -15.92
CA THR A 268 1.44 13.76 -14.51
C THR A 268 2.40 14.86 -14.08
N PRO A 269 1.92 15.92 -13.43
CA PRO A 269 2.80 16.95 -12.89
C PRO A 269 3.80 16.31 -11.91
N GLU A 270 5.03 16.80 -11.88
CA GLU A 270 6.06 16.29 -10.97
C GLU A 270 6.02 17.01 -9.62
N PHE A 271 6.37 16.30 -8.54
CA PHE A 271 6.67 16.94 -7.27
C PHE A 271 7.98 17.74 -7.34
N PRO A 272 8.10 18.84 -6.57
CA PRO A 272 9.37 19.56 -6.47
C PRO A 272 10.44 18.67 -5.84
N SER A 273 11.70 18.84 -6.26
CA SER A 273 12.79 17.91 -5.91
C SER A 273 12.99 17.71 -4.41
N ASN A 274 12.82 18.76 -3.61
CA ASN A 274 12.94 18.70 -2.15
C ASN A 274 11.85 17.81 -1.50
N VAL A 275 10.68 17.69 -2.14
CA VAL A 275 9.59 16.81 -1.71
C VAL A 275 9.81 15.41 -2.23
N SER A 276 10.12 15.24 -3.52
CA SER A 276 10.31 13.92 -4.10
C SER A 276 11.47 13.16 -3.44
N GLU A 277 12.54 13.85 -3.06
CA GLU A 277 13.73 13.25 -2.44
C GLU A 277 13.53 12.89 -0.96
N ASN A 278 12.43 13.34 -0.34
CA ASN A 278 12.05 12.96 1.02
C ASN A 278 10.76 12.13 0.98
N LEU A 279 10.91 10.82 0.96
CA LEU A 279 9.79 9.88 0.82
C LEU A 279 8.73 9.99 1.94
N ILE A 280 9.15 10.35 3.16
CA ILE A 280 8.23 10.57 4.29
C ILE A 280 7.40 11.84 4.06
N LEU A 281 8.04 12.91 3.60
CA LEU A 281 7.36 14.17 3.26
C LEU A 281 6.38 13.97 2.09
N MET A 282 6.81 13.26 1.06
CA MET A 282 5.98 12.92 -0.10
C MET A 282 4.75 12.11 0.32
N ASP A 283 4.93 11.03 1.09
CA ASP A 283 3.81 10.20 1.59
C ASP A 283 2.84 11.03 2.42
N TRP A 284 3.35 11.94 3.25
CA TRP A 284 2.52 12.83 4.04
C TRP A 284 1.71 13.83 3.19
N ILE A 285 2.32 14.42 2.16
CA ILE A 285 1.64 15.35 1.23
C ILE A 285 0.54 14.61 0.48
N LEU A 286 0.84 13.43 -0.06
CA LEU A 286 -0.12 12.60 -0.77
C LEU A 286 -1.28 12.16 0.12
N PHE A 287 -0.98 11.76 1.37
CA PHE A 287 -2.03 11.46 2.35
C PHE A 287 -3.00 12.63 2.54
N ARG A 288 -2.46 13.85 2.65
CA ARG A 288 -3.31 15.04 2.79
C ARG A 288 -4.07 15.33 1.51
N MET A 289 -3.44 15.21 0.36
CA MET A 289 -4.04 15.38 -0.96
C MET A 289 -5.29 14.50 -1.14
N GLU A 290 -5.26 13.24 -0.69
CA GLU A 290 -6.42 12.32 -0.75
C GLU A 290 -7.67 12.90 -0.08
N GLN A 291 -7.51 13.61 1.05
CA GLN A 291 -8.64 14.23 1.77
C GLN A 291 -9.27 15.38 0.99
N TYR A 292 -8.44 16.14 0.27
CA TYR A 292 -8.91 17.23 -0.59
C TYR A 292 -9.58 16.69 -1.86
N ILE A 293 -9.06 15.59 -2.43
CA ILE A 293 -9.71 14.88 -3.55
C ILE A 293 -11.09 14.37 -3.11
N LYS A 294 -11.19 13.65 -1.99
CA LYS A 294 -12.49 13.18 -1.43
C LYS A 294 -13.45 14.34 -1.17
N ALA A 295 -12.96 15.46 -0.65
CA ALA A 295 -13.78 16.65 -0.43
C ALA A 295 -14.29 17.27 -1.75
N ALA A 296 -13.48 17.26 -2.81
CA ALA A 296 -13.86 17.69 -4.14
C ALA A 296 -14.95 16.76 -4.74
N GLU A 297 -14.73 15.45 -4.68
CA GLU A 297 -15.68 14.42 -5.14
C GLU A 297 -17.07 14.60 -4.49
N LEU A 298 -17.12 14.82 -3.17
CA LEU A 298 -18.38 15.04 -2.45
C LEU A 298 -19.11 16.32 -2.88
N ARG A 299 -18.38 17.38 -3.22
CA ARG A 299 -18.95 18.67 -3.64
C ARG A 299 -19.38 18.67 -5.10
N MET A 300 -18.71 17.89 -5.95
CA MET A 300 -18.99 17.74 -7.38
C MET A 300 -19.82 16.51 -7.72
N ILE A 301 -20.51 15.90 -6.75
CA ILE A 301 -21.37 14.71 -6.96
C ILE A 301 -22.48 14.94 -8.00
N LYS A 302 -22.83 16.20 -8.28
CA LYS A 302 -23.85 16.60 -9.26
C LYS A 302 -23.27 17.03 -10.62
N GLY A 303 -21.96 16.91 -10.80
CA GLY A 303 -21.24 17.37 -11.98
C GLY A 303 -20.03 18.23 -11.60
N TYR A 304 -19.10 18.32 -12.54
CA TYR A 304 -17.89 19.10 -12.42
C TYR A 304 -18.18 20.60 -12.21
N ASP A 305 -17.43 21.23 -11.31
CA ASP A 305 -17.54 22.64 -10.95
C ASP A 305 -16.14 23.23 -10.72
N GLU A 306 -15.71 24.11 -11.63
CA GLU A 306 -14.40 24.76 -11.60
C GLU A 306 -14.20 25.59 -10.33
N ASP A 307 -15.25 26.23 -9.80
CA ASP A 307 -15.16 27.03 -8.57
C ASP A 307 -14.87 26.14 -7.35
N VAL A 308 -15.38 24.90 -7.36
CA VAL A 308 -15.05 23.90 -6.35
C VAL A 308 -13.59 23.48 -6.47
N VAL A 309 -13.09 23.22 -7.69
CA VAL A 309 -11.68 22.88 -7.93
C VAL A 309 -10.76 23.98 -7.41
N ILE A 310 -11.02 25.24 -7.77
CA ILE A 310 -10.26 26.41 -7.31
C ILE A 310 -10.29 26.51 -5.78
N SER A 311 -11.47 26.35 -5.16
CA SER A 311 -11.63 26.43 -3.70
C SER A 311 -10.85 25.34 -2.96
N VAL A 312 -10.92 24.09 -3.45
CA VAL A 312 -10.22 22.96 -2.85
C VAL A 312 -8.70 23.11 -3.01
N CYS A 313 -8.24 23.49 -4.20
CA CYS A 313 -6.83 23.75 -4.48
C CYS A 313 -6.27 24.88 -3.61
N GLY A 314 -7.01 25.99 -3.47
CA GLY A 314 -6.62 27.11 -2.61
C GLY A 314 -6.52 26.71 -1.14
N ALA A 315 -7.48 25.93 -0.63
CA ALA A 315 -7.44 25.43 0.74
C ALA A 315 -6.27 24.46 0.99
N PHE A 316 -5.85 23.70 -0.04
CA PHE A 316 -4.66 22.85 0.05
C PHE A 316 -3.37 23.67 -0.01
N TYR A 317 -3.31 24.68 -0.86
CA TYR A 317 -2.21 25.64 -0.91
C TYR A 317 -1.95 26.27 0.46
N ASP A 318 -2.98 26.86 1.06
CA ASP A 318 -2.91 27.49 2.38
C ASP A 318 -2.40 26.52 3.44
N TYR A 319 -2.84 25.26 3.35
CA TYR A 319 -2.37 24.19 4.22
C TYR A 319 -0.88 23.88 4.03
N LEU A 320 -0.38 23.82 2.79
CA LEU A 320 1.03 23.51 2.50
C LEU A 320 1.97 24.58 3.06
N ILE A 321 1.63 25.86 2.89
CA ILE A 321 2.46 26.99 3.33
C ILE A 321 2.31 27.31 4.83
N ALA A 322 1.23 26.86 5.48
CA ALA A 322 1.01 27.12 6.88
C ALA A 322 2.11 26.51 7.77
N ASN A 323 2.52 27.25 8.81
CA ASN A 323 3.36 26.70 9.87
C ASN A 323 2.56 25.66 10.67
N LYS A 324 3.09 24.44 10.77
CA LYS A 324 2.42 23.32 11.43
C LYS A 324 3.08 23.07 12.79
N PRO A 325 2.54 23.61 13.89
CA PRO A 325 3.07 23.33 15.22
C PRO A 325 2.72 21.89 15.62
N LYS A 326 3.74 21.10 16.03
CA LYS A 326 3.61 19.76 16.64
C LYS A 326 3.18 18.61 15.72
N THR A 327 3.64 18.59 14.48
CA THR A 327 3.61 17.38 13.63
C THR A 327 5.05 16.98 13.29
N PRO A 328 5.37 15.69 13.06
CA PRO A 328 6.70 15.23 12.60
C PRO A 328 7.04 15.68 11.17
N VAL A 329 6.36 16.71 10.66
CA VAL A 329 6.34 17.19 9.28
C VAL A 329 7.15 18.48 9.21
N PRO A 330 7.83 18.79 8.09
CA PRO A 330 8.64 20.00 7.96
C PRO A 330 7.84 21.29 8.19
N ALA A 331 8.59 22.39 8.37
CA ALA A 331 8.04 23.74 8.29
C ALA A 331 7.23 23.95 7.00
N GLY A 332 6.39 24.99 6.97
CA GLY A 332 5.62 25.33 5.78
C GLY A 332 6.49 25.35 4.52
N LEU A 333 5.98 24.77 3.43
CA LEU A 333 6.70 24.78 2.16
C LEU A 333 6.79 26.21 1.63
N ASN A 334 7.78 26.48 0.77
CA ASN A 334 7.79 27.76 0.07
C ASN A 334 6.67 27.82 -0.98
N THR A 335 6.31 29.03 -1.39
CA THR A 335 5.17 29.26 -2.28
C THR A 335 5.32 28.55 -3.62
N GLY A 336 6.53 28.51 -4.20
CA GLY A 336 6.77 27.85 -5.49
C GLY A 336 6.65 26.33 -5.43
N GLU A 337 7.08 25.72 -4.32
CA GLU A 337 6.88 24.28 -4.08
C GLU A 337 5.40 23.95 -3.88
N ALA A 338 4.69 24.79 -3.12
CA ALA A 338 3.25 24.63 -2.90
C ALA A 338 2.45 24.74 -4.20
N ASP A 339 2.80 25.69 -5.08
CA ASP A 339 2.16 25.85 -6.40
C ASP A 339 2.28 24.57 -7.24
N GLN A 340 3.48 23.98 -7.33
CA GLN A 340 3.70 22.74 -8.08
C GLN A 340 2.87 21.57 -7.53
N ILE A 341 2.83 21.43 -6.20
CA ILE A 341 2.03 20.38 -5.54
C ILE A 341 0.53 20.58 -5.77
N VAL A 342 0.07 21.83 -5.83
CA VAL A 342 -1.35 22.13 -6.10
C VAL A 342 -1.73 21.78 -7.52
N GLU A 343 -0.83 21.93 -8.50
CA GLU A 343 -1.08 21.44 -9.86
C GLU A 343 -1.21 19.91 -9.91
N VAL A 344 -0.44 19.16 -9.10
CA VAL A 344 -0.65 17.72 -8.91
C VAL A 344 -2.05 17.44 -8.36
N LEU A 345 -2.49 18.16 -7.32
CA LEU A 345 -3.84 18.00 -6.77
C LEU A 345 -4.92 18.29 -7.82
N ARG A 346 -4.80 19.39 -8.57
CA ARG A 346 -5.75 19.75 -9.63
C ARG A 346 -5.85 18.64 -10.66
N PHE A 347 -4.72 18.13 -11.14
CA PHE A 347 -4.69 16.99 -12.06
C PHE A 347 -5.49 15.79 -11.54
N PHE A 348 -5.34 15.43 -10.26
CA PHE A 348 -6.10 14.31 -9.68
C PHE A 348 -7.59 14.61 -9.53
N ILE A 349 -7.97 15.83 -9.15
CA ILE A 349 -9.38 16.24 -9.09
C ILE A 349 -10.01 16.16 -10.47
N ASP A 350 -9.36 16.70 -11.50
CA ASP A 350 -9.87 16.71 -12.87
C ASP A 350 -10.00 15.28 -13.41
N MET A 351 -8.97 14.43 -13.20
CA MET A 351 -9.05 13.01 -13.58
C MET A 351 -10.21 12.28 -12.90
N LYS A 352 -10.45 12.56 -11.62
CA LYS A 352 -11.49 11.90 -10.82
C LYS A 352 -12.90 12.40 -11.13
N CYS A 353 -13.04 13.69 -11.47
CA CYS A 353 -14.35 14.33 -11.60
C CYS A 353 -14.79 14.58 -13.05
N CYS A 354 -13.89 14.51 -14.05
CA CYS A 354 -14.22 14.76 -15.47
C CYS A 354 -14.37 13.49 -16.34
N GLU A 355 -14.05 12.30 -15.81
CA GLU A 355 -14.02 10.98 -16.48
C GLU A 355 -13.05 10.86 -17.69
N HIS A 356 -12.09 9.92 -17.59
CA HIS A 356 -11.62 9.00 -18.66
C HIS A 356 -10.43 8.13 -18.20
N SER A 357 -9.82 8.43 -17.06
CA SER A 357 -8.65 7.69 -16.56
C SER A 357 -8.62 7.64 -15.03
N PHE A 358 -8.22 6.49 -14.49
CA PHE A 358 -8.07 6.29 -13.06
C PHE A 358 -6.61 5.92 -12.75
N LEU A 359 -5.96 6.76 -11.94
CA LEU A 359 -4.66 6.49 -11.36
C LEU A 359 -4.82 6.44 -9.83
N PRO A 360 -4.59 5.28 -9.19
CA PRO A 360 -4.45 5.24 -7.74
C PRO A 360 -3.36 6.21 -7.29
N LEU A 361 -3.63 7.02 -6.27
CA LEU A 361 -2.64 7.94 -5.70
C LEU A 361 -1.40 7.17 -5.19
N ASP A 362 -1.60 5.95 -4.70
CA ASP A 362 -0.53 5.03 -4.28
C ASP A 362 0.39 4.62 -5.44
N LEU A 363 -0.13 4.50 -6.66
CA LEU A 363 0.71 4.22 -7.84
C LEU A 363 1.53 5.45 -8.23
N TYR A 364 0.94 6.65 -8.17
CA TYR A 364 1.69 7.90 -8.36
C TYR A 364 2.80 8.08 -7.33
N LYS A 365 2.54 7.70 -6.07
CA LYS A 365 3.56 7.62 -5.03
C LYS A 365 4.72 6.69 -5.42
N CYS A 366 4.42 5.51 -5.96
CA CYS A 366 5.44 4.56 -6.40
C CYS A 366 6.28 5.11 -7.57
N ILE A 367 5.65 5.83 -8.51
CA ILE A 367 6.34 6.51 -9.62
C ILE A 367 7.28 7.60 -9.10
N CYS A 368 6.83 8.39 -8.13
CA CYS A 368 7.68 9.43 -7.54
C CYS A 368 8.81 8.82 -6.70
N ALA A 369 8.52 7.75 -5.96
CA ALA A 369 9.52 7.05 -5.16
C ALA A 369 10.60 6.41 -6.03
N SER A 370 10.24 5.86 -7.19
CA SER A 370 11.21 5.23 -8.11
C SER A 370 12.30 6.21 -8.49
N LYS A 371 11.97 7.48 -8.79
CA LYS A 371 12.87 8.62 -9.10
C LYS A 371 13.86 8.97 -7.98
N THR A 372 13.48 8.71 -6.74
CA THR A 372 14.36 8.93 -5.59
C THR A 372 15.25 7.72 -5.37
N VAL A 373 14.71 6.51 -5.50
CA VAL A 373 15.45 5.28 -5.22
C VAL A 373 16.68 5.08 -6.09
N ALA A 374 16.67 5.37 -7.40
CA ALA A 374 17.91 5.22 -8.17
C ALA A 374 18.90 6.38 -8.07
N LYS A 375 18.54 7.48 -7.40
CA LYS A 375 19.53 8.47 -6.96
C LYS A 375 20.24 8.01 -5.68
N LEU A 376 19.57 7.19 -4.87
CA LEU A 376 20.14 6.69 -3.63
C LEU A 376 21.23 5.65 -3.90
N LYS A 377 22.26 5.69 -3.05
CA LYS A 377 23.26 4.63 -2.98
C LYS A 377 22.91 3.71 -1.82
N PHE A 378 22.83 2.43 -2.12
CA PHE A 378 22.61 1.40 -1.13
C PHE A 378 23.92 0.66 -0.87
N ASP A 379 24.24 0.47 0.41
CA ASP A 379 25.39 -0.31 0.82
C ASP A 379 25.20 -1.79 0.50
N LYS A 380 23.94 -2.24 0.43
CA LYS A 380 23.58 -3.61 0.09
C LYS A 380 22.31 -3.66 -0.77
N VAL A 381 22.31 -4.55 -1.76
CA VAL A 381 21.14 -4.90 -2.58
C VAL A 381 20.90 -6.40 -2.45
N ILE A 382 19.66 -6.79 -2.15
CA ILE A 382 19.23 -8.18 -1.88
C ILE A 382 18.19 -8.62 -2.90
#